data_AF-A0A7W1YZ84-F1
#
_entry.id   AF-A0A7W1YZ84-F1
#
_cell.length_a   1.000
_cell.length_b   1.000
_cell.length_c   1.000
_cell.angle_alpha   90.00
_cell.angle_beta   90.00
_cell.angle_gamma   90.00
#
_symmetry.space_group_name_H-M   'P 1'
#
loop_
_entity.id
_entity.type
_entity.pdbx_description
1 polymer ?
#
loop_
_entity_poly.entity_id
_entity_poly.type
_entity_poly.pdbx_seq_one_letter_code
_entity_poly.pdbx_strand_id
1 'polypeptide(L)'
;MVRRASSSLNPWWAIGVILLIVAAIFGGWALYKNVSDPFRTLTPLDVSAYLDNANSLRGNVYKVTGTVETQLAWAPLKGRLYSVAADDRNDVLPLLIPASFNSMNIQRGQRYFFKIQVGEKGILLVQDIRKV
;
A
#
# COMPACT_ATOMS: atom_id res chain seq x y z
N MET A 1 28.08 -32.91 -49.72
CA MET A 1 28.11 -31.43 -49.75
C MET A 1 26.90 -30.89 -49.00
N VAL A 2 27.09 -30.29 -47.83
CA VAL A 2 26.01 -29.71 -47.02
C VAL A 2 25.93 -28.21 -47.33
N ARG A 3 24.86 -27.77 -48.00
CA ARG A 3 24.58 -26.35 -48.21
C ARG A 3 23.92 -25.82 -46.94
N ARG A 4 24.68 -25.10 -46.11
CA ARG A 4 24.14 -24.40 -44.94
C ARG A 4 23.37 -23.18 -45.47
N ALA A 5 22.04 -23.23 -45.39
CA ALA A 5 21.19 -22.09 -45.73
C ALA A 5 21.45 -20.97 -44.71
N SER A 6 22.20 -19.95 -45.11
CA SER A 6 22.33 -18.71 -44.33
C SER A 6 21.07 -17.88 -44.59
N SER A 7 20.02 -18.10 -43.81
CA SER A 7 18.90 -17.17 -43.75
C SER A 7 19.42 -15.87 -43.12
N SER A 8 19.56 -14.83 -43.93
CA SER A 8 19.83 -13.48 -43.44
C SER A 8 18.59 -13.02 -42.67
N LEU A 9 18.62 -13.17 -41.35
CA LEU A 9 17.57 -12.67 -40.46
C LEU A 9 17.36 -11.19 -40.75
N ASN A 10 16.16 -10.85 -41.23
CA ASN A 10 15.81 -9.47 -41.54
C ASN A 10 15.91 -8.65 -40.24
N PRO A 11 16.73 -7.58 -40.19
CA PRO A 11 16.95 -6.79 -38.97
C PRO A 11 15.64 -6.24 -38.36
N TRP A 12 14.57 -6.12 -39.15
CA TRP A 12 13.22 -5.79 -38.67
C TRP A 12 12.64 -6.79 -37.66
N TRP A 13 13.00 -8.07 -37.73
CA TRP A 13 12.55 -9.07 -36.75
C TRP A 13 13.22 -8.88 -35.39
N ALA A 14 14.49 -8.46 -35.36
CA ALA A 14 15.18 -8.12 -34.13
C ALA A 14 14.51 -6.93 -33.42
N ILE A 15 14.09 -5.91 -34.18
CA ILE A 15 13.33 -4.76 -33.65
C ILE A 15 12.00 -5.22 -33.06
N GLY A 16 11.27 -6.09 -33.76
CA GLY A 16 9.99 -6.64 -33.27
C GLY A 16 10.14 -7.40 -31.96
N VAL A 17 11.18 -8.24 -31.82
CA VAL A 17 11.46 -8.99 -30.59
C VAL A 17 11.81 -8.04 -29.44
N ILE A 18 12.63 -7.01 -29.68
CA ILE A 18 12.98 -6.02 -28.66
C ILE A 18 11.73 -5.28 -28.17
N LEU A 19 10.85 -4.86 -29.09
CA LEU A 19 9.59 -4.19 -28.75
C LEU A 19 8.69 -5.07 -27.90
N LEU A 20 8.61 -6.37 -28.22
CA LEU A 20 7.81 -7.34 -27.47
C LEU A 20 8.36 -7.57 -26.06
N ILE A 21 9.69 -7.64 -25.91
CA ILE A 21 10.35 -7.75 -24.60
C ILE A 21 10.09 -6.50 -23.75
N VAL A 22 10.21 -5.30 -24.33
CA VAL A 22 9.93 -4.03 -23.63
C VAL A 22 8.46 -3.99 -23.19
N ALA A 23 7.53 -4.37 -24.07
CA ALA A 23 6.11 -4.44 -23.73
C ALA A 23 5.81 -5.46 -22.63
N ALA A 24 6.49 -6.62 -22.64
CA ALA A 24 6.33 -7.65 -21.61
C ALA A 24 6.88 -7.18 -20.25
N ILE A 25 8.02 -6.49 -20.23
CA ILE A 25 8.60 -5.93 -19.00
C ILE A 25 7.69 -4.83 -18.44
N PHE A 26 7.26 -3.90 -19.29
CA PHE A 26 6.41 -2.80 -18.86
C PHE A 26 5.02 -3.29 -18.40
N GLY A 27 4.41 -4.20 -19.17
CA GLY A 27 3.15 -4.85 -18.84
C GLY A 27 3.24 -5.68 -17.55
N GLY A 28 4.31 -6.46 -17.40
CA GLY A 28 4.56 -7.25 -16.19
C GLY A 28 4.72 -6.38 -14.93
N TRP A 29 5.47 -5.28 -15.03
CA TRP A 29 5.66 -4.35 -13.92
C TRP A 29 4.35 -3.65 -13.51
N ALA A 30 3.58 -3.17 -14.49
CA ALA A 30 2.30 -2.51 -14.24
C ALA A 30 1.29 -3.48 -13.59
N LEU A 31 1.24 -4.73 -14.05
CA LEU A 31 0.38 -5.76 -13.47
C LEU A 31 0.81 -6.12 -12.05
N TYR A 32 2.11 -6.29 -11.81
CA TYR A 32 2.64 -6.64 -10.48
C TYR A 32 2.28 -5.60 -9.42
N LYS A 33 2.43 -4.31 -9.74
CA LYS A 33 2.09 -3.20 -8.84
C LYS A 33 0.61 -3.16 -8.46
N ASN A 34 -0.28 -3.64 -9.34
CA ASN A 34 -1.72 -3.67 -9.12
C ASN A 34 -2.22 -4.92 -8.38
N VAL A 35 -1.40 -5.98 -8.33
CA VAL A 35 -1.73 -7.23 -7.61
C VAL A 35 -1.26 -7.17 -6.15
N SER A 36 -0.20 -6.42 -5.85
CA SER A 36 0.39 -6.38 -4.52
C SER A 36 -0.41 -5.61 -3.47
N ASP A 37 -1.37 -4.77 -3.84
CA ASP A 37 -2.19 -4.00 -2.90
C ASP A 37 -3.47 -4.78 -2.49
N PRO A 38 -3.53 -5.30 -1.24
CA PRO A 38 -4.68 -6.08 -0.78
C PRO A 38 -5.95 -5.24 -0.56
N PHE A 39 -5.82 -3.91 -0.52
CA PHE A 39 -6.92 -2.98 -0.23
C PHE A 39 -7.26 -2.07 -1.42
N ARG A 40 -6.97 -2.52 -2.65
CA ARG A 40 -7.22 -1.77 -3.90
C ARG A 40 -8.66 -1.31 -4.13
N THR A 41 -9.65 -1.96 -3.52
CA THR A 41 -11.07 -1.58 -3.63
C THR A 41 -11.46 -0.47 -2.64
N LEU A 42 -10.60 -0.18 -1.66
CA LEU A 42 -10.86 0.85 -0.67
C LEU A 42 -10.31 2.20 -1.16
N THR A 43 -11.09 3.24 -0.91
CA THR A 43 -10.70 4.62 -1.17
C THR A 43 -9.55 5.01 -0.23
N PRO A 44 -8.46 5.61 -0.75
CA PRO A 44 -7.42 6.16 0.11
C PRO A 44 -8.00 7.25 1.01
N LEU A 45 -7.53 7.35 2.25
CA LEU A 45 -7.93 8.43 3.15
C LEU A 45 -7.32 9.75 2.65
N ASP A 46 -8.16 10.74 2.41
CA ASP A 46 -7.70 12.12 2.23
C ASP A 46 -7.29 12.68 3.60
N VAL A 47 -5.98 12.76 3.80
CA VAL A 47 -5.39 13.25 5.05
C VAL A 47 -5.77 14.70 5.33
N SER A 48 -5.87 15.54 4.29
CA SER A 48 -6.25 16.94 4.46
C SER A 48 -7.70 17.10 4.88
N ALA A 49 -8.62 16.40 4.22
CA ALA A 49 -10.02 16.39 4.63
C ALA A 49 -10.21 15.84 6.05
N TYR A 50 -9.41 14.84 6.43
CA TYR A 50 -9.41 14.29 7.79
C TYR A 50 -8.94 15.32 8.84
N LEU A 51 -7.83 16.02 8.58
CA LEU A 51 -7.30 17.02 9.51
C LEU A 51 -8.22 18.25 9.61
N ASP A 52 -8.85 18.65 8.50
CA ASP A 52 -9.79 19.77 8.48
C ASP A 52 -11.11 19.42 9.20
N ASN A 53 -11.67 18.25 8.92
CA ASN A 53 -12.93 17.81 9.53
C ASN A 53 -13.09 16.29 9.58
N ALA A 54 -12.44 15.65 10.55
CA ALA A 54 -12.54 14.21 10.79
C ALA A 54 -13.97 13.71 11.02
N ASN A 55 -14.88 14.55 11.52
CA ASN A 55 -16.27 14.15 11.78
C ASN A 55 -17.06 13.90 10.50
N SER A 56 -16.71 14.58 9.40
CA SER A 56 -17.36 14.37 8.10
C SER A 56 -17.07 12.98 7.51
N LEU A 57 -15.95 12.39 7.89
CA LEU A 57 -15.49 11.08 7.41
C LEU A 57 -15.91 9.94 8.35
N ARG A 58 -16.59 10.25 9.47
CA ARG A 58 -16.98 9.28 10.50
C ARG A 58 -17.83 8.16 9.92
N GLY A 59 -17.56 6.94 10.36
CA GLY A 59 -18.29 5.74 9.96
C GLY A 59 -17.75 5.11 8.67
N ASN A 60 -17.04 5.88 7.85
CA ASN A 60 -16.48 5.39 6.60
C ASN A 60 -15.16 4.63 6.82
N VAL A 61 -14.86 3.75 5.87
CA VAL A 61 -13.66 2.91 5.86
C VAL A 61 -12.75 3.36 4.72
N TYR A 62 -11.47 3.55 5.03
CA TYR A 62 -10.46 4.01 4.08
C TYR A 62 -9.22 3.14 4.13
N LYS A 63 -8.38 3.29 3.11
CA LYS A 63 -7.02 2.76 3.08
C LYS A 63 -6.02 3.85 3.44
N VAL A 64 -5.10 3.53 4.34
CA VAL A 64 -3.90 4.34 4.60
C VAL A 64 -2.68 3.49 4.30
N THR A 65 -1.71 4.05 3.60
CA THR A 65 -0.40 3.42 3.40
C THR A 65 0.64 4.33 4.05
N GLY A 66 1.48 3.74 4.88
CA GLY A 66 2.43 4.53 5.65
C GLY A 66 3.41 3.69 6.44
N THR A 67 4.39 4.39 7.02
CA THR A 67 5.47 3.80 7.81
C THR A 67 5.20 4.01 9.29
N VAL A 68 5.29 2.95 10.08
CA VAL A 68 5.10 3.02 11.53
C VAL A 68 6.32 3.68 12.16
N GLU A 69 6.12 4.77 12.90
CA GLU A 69 7.21 5.50 13.53
C GLU A 69 7.39 5.12 15.00
N THR A 70 6.41 5.38 15.85
CA THR A 70 6.56 5.17 17.30
C THR A 70 5.24 4.76 17.93
N GLN A 71 5.31 4.00 19.02
CA GLN A 71 4.15 3.73 19.84
C GLN A 71 3.92 4.91 20.78
N LEU A 72 2.77 5.57 20.66
CA LEU A 72 2.39 6.73 21.47
C LEU A 72 1.77 6.32 22.81
N ALA A 73 0.95 5.28 22.80
CA ALA A 73 0.28 4.78 24.00
C ALA A 73 -0.08 3.30 23.87
N TRP A 74 -0.32 2.66 25.01
CA TRP A 74 -0.84 1.30 25.08
C TRP A 74 -1.86 1.18 26.20
N ALA A 75 -2.94 0.46 25.92
CA ALA A 75 -3.94 0.07 26.89
C ALA A 75 -4.30 -1.41 26.67
N PRO A 76 -4.29 -2.27 27.71
CA PRO A 76 -4.51 -3.71 27.57
C PRO A 76 -5.80 -4.07 26.83
N LEU A 77 -6.89 -3.35 27.10
CA LEU A 77 -8.22 -3.62 26.52
C LEU A 77 -8.47 -2.88 25.20
N LYS A 78 -7.86 -1.71 24.99
CA LYS A 78 -8.12 -0.87 23.81
C LYS A 78 -7.13 -1.11 22.67
N GLY A 79 -5.93 -1.59 22.99
CA GLY A 79 -4.85 -1.84 22.03
C GLY A 79 -3.72 -0.81 22.12
N ARG A 80 -3.02 -0.59 21.01
CA ARG A 80 -1.83 0.24 20.90
C ARG A 80 -2.09 1.41 19.97
N LEU A 81 -1.71 2.60 20.39
CA LEU A 81 -1.76 3.80 19.55
C LEU A 81 -0.38 4.00 18.93
N TYR A 82 -0.31 4.03 17.60
CA TYR A 82 0.93 4.26 16.85
C TYR A 82 0.88 5.56 16.08
N SER A 83 2.03 6.23 16.00
CA SER A 83 2.35 7.28 15.04
C SER A 83 2.68 6.63 13.70
N VAL A 84 1.96 6.98 12.64
CA VAL A 84 2.21 6.46 11.29
C VAL A 84 2.39 7.63 10.33
N ALA A 85 3.54 7.68 9.68
CA ALA A 85 3.80 8.65 8.61
C ALA A 85 3.08 8.18 7.33
N ALA A 86 2.05 8.92 6.91
CA ALA A 86 1.27 8.64 5.72
C ALA A 86 2.05 9.02 4.46
N ASP A 87 2.07 8.12 3.47
CA ASP A 87 2.90 8.31 2.26
C ASP A 87 2.45 9.49 1.38
N ASP A 88 1.18 9.89 1.46
CA ASP A 88 0.58 10.88 0.54
C ASP A 88 1.11 12.30 0.78
N ARG A 89 1.38 12.67 2.04
CA ARG A 89 1.84 14.01 2.43
C ARG A 89 2.96 14.06 3.46
N ASN A 90 3.50 12.91 3.87
CA ASN A 90 4.44 12.81 4.99
C ASN A 90 3.86 13.35 6.31
N ASP A 91 2.54 13.45 6.39
CA ASP A 91 1.80 13.80 7.60
C ASP A 91 1.76 12.61 8.55
N VAL A 92 1.77 12.91 9.85
CA VAL A 92 1.79 11.89 10.89
C VAL A 92 0.38 11.68 11.44
N LEU A 93 -0.13 10.46 11.30
CA LEU A 93 -1.46 10.08 11.74
C LEU A 93 -1.42 9.14 12.95
N PRO A 94 -2.20 9.42 14.01
CA PRO A 94 -2.37 8.50 15.12
C PRO A 94 -3.34 7.38 14.74
N LEU A 95 -2.85 6.15 14.61
CA LEU A 95 -3.66 4.97 14.33
C LEU A 95 -3.83 4.13 15.59
N LEU A 96 -5.08 3.87 15.99
CA LEU A 96 -5.40 2.97 17.09
C LEU A 96 -5.52 1.55 16.54
N ILE A 97 -4.56 0.71 16.91
CA ILE A 97 -4.50 -0.70 16.55
C ILE A 97 -5.14 -1.50 17.69
N PRO A 98 -6.30 -2.14 17.47
CA PRO A 98 -7.01 -2.87 18.51
C PRO A 98 -6.19 -4.01 19.10
N ALA A 99 -6.51 -4.39 20.35
CA ALA A 99 -5.82 -5.46 21.07
C ALA A 99 -5.89 -6.83 20.37
N SER A 100 -6.85 -7.03 19.47
CA SER A 100 -6.95 -8.23 18.61
C SER A 100 -5.71 -8.45 17.75
N PHE A 101 -4.94 -7.40 17.46
CA PHE A 101 -3.70 -7.47 16.69
C PHE A 101 -2.44 -7.58 17.55
N ASN A 102 -2.55 -7.81 18.87
CA ASN A 102 -1.38 -7.92 19.76
C ASN A 102 -0.44 -9.08 19.41
N SER A 103 -0.92 -10.12 18.71
CA SER A 103 -0.09 -11.23 18.22
C SER A 103 0.78 -10.84 17.02
N MET A 104 0.43 -9.76 16.32
CA MET A 104 1.20 -9.25 15.20
C MET A 104 2.38 -8.42 15.70
N ASN A 105 3.60 -8.78 15.28
CA ASN A 105 4.79 -8.00 15.60
C ASN A 105 4.89 -6.78 14.66
N ILE A 106 4.36 -5.65 15.10
CA ILE A 106 4.45 -4.37 14.40
C ILE A 106 5.74 -3.69 14.81
N GLN A 107 6.61 -3.44 13.84
CA GLN A 107 7.93 -2.86 14.08
C GLN A 107 8.00 -1.42 13.58
N ARG A 108 8.74 -0.58 14.30
CA ARG A 108 9.14 0.75 13.86
C ARG A 108 9.92 0.68 12.55
N GLY A 109 9.67 1.62 11.65
CA GLY A 109 10.30 1.73 10.34
C GLY A 109 9.72 0.78 9.28
N GLN A 110 8.73 -0.05 9.62
CA GLN A 110 8.07 -0.93 8.65
C GLN A 110 6.88 -0.23 8.01
N ARG A 111 6.70 -0.50 6.72
CA ARG A 111 5.58 0.02 5.92
C ARG A 111 4.45 -1.00 5.86
N TYR A 112 3.22 -0.52 6.05
CA TYR A 112 2.03 -1.35 6.00
C TYR A 112 0.91 -0.66 5.22
N PHE A 113 0.03 -1.48 4.67
CA PHE A 113 -1.32 -1.10 4.30
C PHE A 113 -2.22 -1.24 5.53
N PHE A 114 -2.95 -0.18 5.85
CA PHE A 114 -3.91 -0.12 6.93
C PHE A 114 -5.32 0.04 6.34
N LYS A 115 -6.22 -0.86 6.70
CA LYS A 115 -7.65 -0.63 6.54
C LYS A 115 -8.15 0.02 7.81
N ILE A 116 -8.61 1.26 7.72
CA ILE A 116 -9.03 2.05 8.87
C ILE A 116 -10.50 2.43 8.76
N GLN A 117 -11.17 2.54 9.90
CA GLN A 117 -12.48 3.16 10.02
C GLN A 117 -12.33 4.43 10.84
N VAL A 118 -12.93 5.53 10.39
CA VAL A 118 -12.99 6.75 11.19
C VAL A 118 -14.08 6.57 12.25
N GLY A 119 -13.66 6.36 13.48
CA GLY A 119 -14.53 6.15 14.62
C GLY A 119 -15.10 7.44 15.20
N GLU A 120 -15.69 7.31 16.39
CA GLU A 120 -16.15 8.47 17.13
C GLU A 120 -15.01 9.45 17.44
N LYS A 121 -15.34 10.75 17.42
CA LYS A 121 -14.39 11.84 17.66
C LYS A 121 -13.20 11.88 16.69
N GLY A 122 -13.33 11.24 15.52
CA GLY A 122 -12.29 11.21 14.49
C GLY A 122 -11.18 10.18 14.77
N ILE A 123 -11.32 9.29 15.75
CA ILE A 123 -10.27 8.31 16.05
C ILE A 123 -10.14 7.32 14.89
N LEU A 124 -8.93 7.17 14.35
CA LEU A 124 -8.64 6.20 13.30
C LEU A 124 -8.48 4.81 13.90
N LEU A 125 -9.49 3.95 13.72
CA LEU A 125 -9.52 2.58 14.21
C LEU A 125 -9.07 1.63 13.10
N VAL A 126 -8.02 0.85 13.36
CA VAL A 126 -7.52 -0.12 12.39
C VAL A 126 -8.37 -1.39 12.41
N GLN A 127 -8.96 -1.73 11.27
CA GLN A 127 -9.72 -2.97 11.08
C GLN A 127 -8.87 -4.11 10.50
N ASP A 128 -7.85 -3.80 9.70
CA ASP A 128 -6.95 -4.80 9.10
C ASP A 128 -5.59 -4.18 8.77
N ILE A 129 -4.53 -4.99 8.82
CA ILE A 129 -3.14 -4.59 8.61
C ILE A 129 -2.45 -5.60 7.72
N ARG A 130 -1.80 -5.12 6.66
CA ARG A 130 -1.02 -5.96 5.75
C ARG A 130 0.34 -5.34 5.49
N LYS A 131 1.39 -6.14 5.59
CA LYS A 131 2.74 -5.68 5.26
C LYS A 131 2.85 -5.42 3.76
N VAL A 132 3.50 -4.32 3.39
CA VAL A 132 3.85 -4.01 1.99
C VAL A 132 4.97 -4.93 1.51
#